data_AF-K4IAV9-F1
#
_entry.id   AF-K4IAV9-F1
#
_cell.length_a   1.000
_cell.length_b   1.000
_cell.length_c   1.000
_cell.angle_alpha   90.00
_cell.angle_beta   90.00
_cell.angle_gamma   90.00
#
_symmetry.space_group_name_H-M   'P 1'
#
loop_
_entity.id
_entity.type
_entity.pdbx_description
1 polymer ?
#
loop_
_entity_poly.entity_id
_entity_poly.type
_entity_poly.pdbx_seq_one_letter_code
_entity_poly.pdbx_strand_id
1 'polypeptide(L)'
;MAKPTCQLSQILYVIKEPNKMISIECNSAPILAASLSRCFSNVSRVSSLIETYKNSQNEDILRLSIVYLHSTLEDCMRNLIFHYLDSNHSIENINSIPLIGHTNTKRAEKFFLGELIKFKDKSITSLISESIEEFVNRETFNNSNDIARWLDKCKVDKTKVINLLPQINDIISRRHNVVHNSDFSVNRSILSQENKVKHDVENDVVTSIDLKTIEAWISVVSQFFMEIIPSFIPKGGEITMKNI
;
A
#
# COMPACT_ATOMS: atom_id res chain seq x y z
N MET A 1 7.91 4.79 -30.99
CA MET A 1 7.95 5.14 -29.54
C MET A 1 8.26 3.89 -28.76
N ALA A 2 9.44 3.79 -28.15
CA ALA A 2 9.81 2.64 -27.33
C ALA A 2 9.04 2.69 -26.00
N LYS A 3 8.28 1.64 -25.68
CA LYS A 3 7.73 1.43 -24.34
C LYS A 3 8.89 1.10 -23.38
N PRO A 4 8.86 1.56 -22.12
CA PRO A 4 9.81 1.09 -21.12
C PRO A 4 9.71 -0.43 -21.01
N THR A 5 10.78 -1.13 -21.40
CA THR A 5 10.89 -2.58 -21.35
C THR A 5 11.23 -3.01 -19.94
N CYS A 6 10.23 -3.06 -19.07
CA CYS A 6 10.36 -3.74 -17.79
C CYS A 6 10.39 -5.26 -18.07
N GLN A 7 11.45 -5.97 -17.66
CA GLN A 7 11.48 -7.44 -17.71
C GLN A 7 10.55 -8.01 -16.61
N LEU A 8 9.25 -7.82 -16.80
CA LEU A 8 8.21 -8.12 -15.81
C LEU A 8 8.16 -9.62 -15.43
N SER A 9 8.64 -10.51 -16.30
CA SER A 9 8.68 -11.96 -16.08
C SER A 9 9.68 -12.39 -14.98
N GLN A 10 10.76 -11.64 -14.75
CA GLN A 10 11.72 -11.95 -13.69
C GLN A 10 11.16 -11.65 -12.30
N ILE A 11 10.27 -10.67 -12.19
CA ILE A 11 9.75 -10.17 -10.91
C ILE A 11 8.80 -11.18 -10.26
N LEU A 12 7.96 -11.85 -11.06
CA LEU A 12 7.10 -12.95 -10.61
C LEU A 12 7.88 -14.18 -10.12
N TYR A 13 9.05 -14.44 -10.72
CA TYR A 13 9.94 -15.52 -10.30
C TYR A 13 10.62 -15.18 -8.97
N VAL A 14 11.07 -13.93 -8.81
CA VAL A 14 11.80 -13.46 -7.63
C VAL A 14 10.92 -13.37 -6.38
N ILE A 15 9.66 -12.97 -6.51
CA ILE A 15 8.73 -12.85 -5.35
C ILE A 15 8.37 -14.22 -4.74
N LYS A 16 8.45 -15.29 -5.54
CA LYS A 16 8.16 -16.66 -5.09
C LYS A 16 9.27 -17.28 -4.25
N GLU A 17 10.46 -16.69 -4.23
CA GLU A 17 11.56 -17.17 -3.41
C GLU A 17 11.54 -16.46 -2.03
N PRO A 18 11.31 -17.21 -0.94
CA PRO A 18 11.30 -16.64 0.41
C PRO A 18 12.69 -16.12 0.80
N ASN A 19 12.72 -15.08 1.63
CA ASN A 19 13.92 -14.48 2.23
C ASN A 19 14.91 -13.81 1.25
N LYS A 20 14.49 -13.47 0.02
CA LYS A 20 15.36 -12.70 -0.89
C LYS A 20 15.18 -11.20 -0.70
N MET A 21 16.29 -10.49 -0.54
CA MET A 21 16.28 -9.04 -0.62
C MET A 21 16.28 -8.65 -2.10
N ILE A 22 15.34 -7.79 -2.47
CA ILE A 22 15.16 -7.37 -3.86
C ILE A 22 15.66 -5.95 -3.96
N SER A 23 16.70 -5.74 -4.77
CA SER A 23 17.20 -4.42 -5.13
C SER A 23 16.66 -4.02 -6.49
N ILE A 24 16.15 -2.81 -6.54
CA ILE A 24 15.62 -2.16 -7.73
C ILE A 24 16.46 -0.91 -7.91
N GLU A 25 17.05 -0.77 -9.10
CA GLU A 25 17.84 0.40 -9.48
C GLU A 25 17.08 1.15 -10.57
N CYS A 26 16.98 2.48 -10.43
CA CYS A 26 16.46 3.37 -11.46
C CYS A 26 17.24 4.68 -11.40
N ASN A 27 18.12 4.91 -12.37
CA ASN A 27 19.01 6.08 -12.38
C ASN A 27 18.22 7.40 -12.45
N SER A 28 17.07 7.40 -13.13
CA SER A 28 16.20 8.58 -13.24
C SER A 28 15.35 8.85 -12.01
N ALA A 29 15.20 7.87 -11.10
CA ALA A 29 14.35 7.99 -9.92
C ALA A 29 14.88 7.11 -8.76
N PRO A 30 16.02 7.47 -8.15
CA PRO A 30 16.68 6.63 -7.14
C PRO A 30 15.83 6.46 -5.86
N ILE A 31 15.09 7.50 -5.47
CA ILE A 31 14.19 7.43 -4.31
C ILE A 31 13.05 6.45 -4.56
N LEU A 32 12.40 6.54 -5.73
CA LEU A 32 11.38 5.58 -6.14
C LEU A 32 11.93 4.15 -6.15
N ALA A 33 13.12 3.95 -6.72
CA ALA A 33 13.76 2.64 -6.79
C ALA A 33 14.05 2.04 -5.41
N ALA A 34 14.54 2.85 -4.46
CA ALA A 34 14.73 2.43 -3.07
C ALA A 34 13.39 2.05 -2.40
N SER A 35 12.35 2.86 -2.59
CA SER A 35 11.01 2.56 -2.07
C SER A 35 10.43 1.28 -2.67
N LEU A 36 10.58 1.06 -3.98
CA LEU A 36 10.15 -0.18 -4.63
C LEU A 36 10.94 -1.39 -4.11
N SER A 37 12.26 -1.28 -3.96
CA SER A 37 13.12 -2.35 -3.40
C SER A 37 12.59 -2.83 -2.05
N ARG A 38 12.24 -1.88 -1.18
CA ARG A 38 11.61 -2.16 0.11
C ARG A 38 10.25 -2.83 -0.04
N CYS A 39 9.39 -2.35 -0.94
CA CYS A 39 8.06 -2.93 -1.16
C CYS A 39 8.14 -4.38 -1.63
N PHE A 40 8.95 -4.67 -2.64
CA PHE A 40 9.11 -6.04 -3.14
C PHE A 40 9.78 -6.96 -2.11
N SER A 41 10.78 -6.45 -1.37
CA SER A 41 11.38 -7.19 -0.26
C SER A 41 10.35 -7.51 0.82
N ASN A 42 9.42 -6.59 1.13
CA ASN A 42 8.32 -6.86 2.06
C ASN A 42 7.38 -7.95 1.54
N VAL A 43 7.04 -7.96 0.24
CA VAL A 43 6.25 -9.05 -0.35
C VAL A 43 6.96 -10.40 -0.20
N SER A 44 8.28 -10.48 -0.48
CA SER A 44 9.07 -11.71 -0.25
C SER A 44 9.06 -12.15 1.22
N ARG A 45 9.09 -11.21 2.18
CA ARG A 45 8.96 -11.53 3.61
C ARG A 45 7.60 -12.13 3.96
N VAL A 46 6.51 -11.74 3.29
CA VAL A 46 5.21 -12.42 3.46
C VAL A 46 5.30 -13.87 2.99
N SER A 47 5.99 -14.14 1.88
CA SER A 47 6.28 -15.52 1.44
C SER A 47 7.09 -16.31 2.50
N SER A 48 8.03 -15.66 3.21
CA SER A 48 8.75 -16.29 4.32
C SER A 48 7.86 -16.59 5.54
N LEU A 49 6.87 -15.74 5.83
CA LEU A 49 5.89 -16.02 6.88
C LEU A 49 5.05 -17.26 6.52
N ILE A 50 4.68 -17.41 5.26
CA ILE A 50 4.00 -18.62 4.77
C ILE A 50 4.85 -19.88 5.02
N GLU A 51 6.15 -19.82 4.78
CA GLU A 51 7.05 -20.95 5.06
C GLU A 51 7.12 -21.25 6.56
N THR A 52 7.13 -20.22 7.39
CA THR A 52 7.09 -20.37 8.86
C THR A 52 5.77 -21.02 9.30
N TYR A 53 4.65 -20.66 8.66
CA TYR A 53 3.37 -21.33 8.87
C TYR A 53 3.42 -22.81 8.47
N LYS A 54 3.97 -23.15 7.31
CA LYS A 54 4.08 -24.56 6.85
C LYS A 54 4.79 -25.44 7.90
N ASN A 55 5.79 -24.89 8.59
CA ASN A 55 6.53 -25.60 9.63
C ASN A 55 5.84 -25.64 11.00
N SER A 56 5.16 -24.56 11.39
CA SER A 56 4.57 -24.43 12.74
C SER A 56 3.08 -24.77 12.83
N GLN A 57 2.37 -24.72 11.69
CA GLN A 57 0.92 -24.80 11.57
C GLN A 57 0.16 -23.76 12.42
N ASN A 58 0.81 -22.66 12.81
CA ASN A 58 0.20 -21.60 13.61
C ASN A 58 -0.57 -20.60 12.74
N GLU A 59 -1.90 -20.63 12.79
CA GLU A 59 -2.78 -19.73 12.02
C GLU A 59 -2.55 -18.23 12.30
N ASP A 60 -2.01 -17.84 13.45
CA ASP A 60 -1.69 -16.43 13.72
C ASP A 60 -0.61 -15.90 12.77
N ILE A 61 0.23 -16.78 12.24
CA ILE A 61 1.19 -16.42 11.19
C ILE A 61 0.46 -16.07 9.89
N LEU A 62 -0.65 -16.75 9.58
CA LEU A 62 -1.49 -16.42 8.42
C LEU A 62 -2.20 -15.08 8.63
N ARG A 63 -2.71 -14.81 9.84
CA ARG A 63 -3.30 -13.52 10.22
C ARG A 63 -2.28 -12.39 10.08
N LEU A 64 -1.07 -12.60 10.60
CA LEU A 64 0.05 -11.65 10.48
C LEU A 64 0.44 -11.43 9.01
N SER A 65 0.46 -12.48 8.20
CA SER A 65 0.78 -12.39 6.77
C SER A 65 -0.19 -11.46 6.03
N ILE A 66 -1.48 -11.52 6.35
CA ILE A 66 -2.50 -10.62 5.76
C ILE A 66 -2.29 -9.17 6.17
N VAL A 67 -2.07 -8.93 7.47
CA VAL A 67 -1.81 -7.57 7.99
C VAL A 67 -0.55 -6.98 7.36
N TYR A 68 0.49 -7.79 7.20
CA TYR A 68 1.75 -7.34 6.63
C TYR A 68 1.65 -7.12 5.11
N LEU A 69 0.93 -8.00 4.39
CA LEU A 69 0.68 -7.84 2.95
C LEU A 69 -0.10 -6.55 2.66
N HIS A 70 -1.15 -6.28 3.45
CA HIS A 70 -1.90 -5.02 3.33
C HIS A 70 -1.03 -3.80 3.65
N SER A 71 -0.25 -3.85 4.74
CA SER A 71 0.67 -2.75 5.08
C SER A 71 1.66 -2.48 3.95
N THR A 72 2.12 -3.53 3.26
CA THR A 72 2.99 -3.44 2.09
C THR A 72 2.30 -2.80 0.88
N LEU A 73 1.03 -3.17 0.62
CA LEU A 73 0.19 -2.52 -0.39
C LEU A 73 0.07 -1.03 -0.16
N GLU A 74 -0.33 -0.61 1.05
CA GLU A 74 -0.50 0.81 1.35
C GLU A 74 0.81 1.59 1.25
N ASP A 75 1.88 1.02 1.79
CA ASP A 75 3.21 1.63 1.77
C ASP A 75 3.72 1.84 0.34
N CYS A 76 3.53 0.85 -0.55
CA CYS A 76 3.86 0.99 -1.95
C CYS A 76 3.02 2.09 -2.63
N MET A 77 1.70 2.07 -2.42
CA MET A 77 0.80 3.09 -2.97
C MET A 77 1.17 4.50 -2.51
N ARG A 78 1.47 4.70 -1.22
CA ARG A 78 1.96 5.99 -0.69
C ARG A 78 3.23 6.45 -1.39
N ASN A 79 4.22 5.57 -1.55
CA ASN A 79 5.46 5.94 -2.25
C ASN A 79 5.23 6.30 -3.72
N LEU A 80 4.36 5.58 -4.42
CA LEU A 80 4.01 5.88 -5.81
C LEU A 80 3.30 7.24 -5.94
N ILE A 81 2.34 7.51 -5.06
CA ILE A 81 1.60 8.78 -5.03
C ILE A 81 2.52 9.94 -4.70
N PHE A 82 3.38 9.79 -3.67
CA PHE A 82 4.39 10.79 -3.32
C PHE A 82 5.25 11.13 -4.53
N HIS A 83 5.85 10.11 -5.17
CA HIS A 83 6.70 10.33 -6.34
C HIS A 83 5.96 11.02 -7.48
N TYR A 84 4.71 10.64 -7.74
CA TYR A 84 3.89 11.27 -8.77
C TYR A 84 3.65 12.75 -8.49
N LEU A 85 3.23 13.10 -7.26
CA LEU A 85 2.91 14.47 -6.87
C LEU A 85 4.16 15.35 -6.84
N ASP A 86 5.26 14.85 -6.28
CA ASP A 86 6.54 15.56 -6.17
C ASP A 86 7.20 15.80 -7.54
N SER A 87 7.03 14.86 -8.48
CA SER A 87 7.53 15.02 -9.86
C SER A 87 6.62 15.88 -10.74
N ASN A 88 5.35 16.07 -10.37
CA ASN A 88 4.34 16.76 -11.19
C ASN A 88 3.64 17.87 -10.39
N HIS A 89 4.41 18.87 -9.99
CA HIS A 89 3.89 20.09 -9.36
C HIS A 89 2.94 20.83 -10.32
N SER A 90 1.65 20.60 -10.16
CA SER A 90 0.58 21.32 -10.84
C SER A 90 -0.36 21.93 -9.81
N ILE A 91 -0.95 23.08 -10.15
CA ILE A 91 -1.92 23.75 -9.28
C ILE A 91 -3.07 22.78 -8.90
N GLU A 92 -3.54 21.98 -9.85
CA GLU A 92 -4.58 20.97 -9.63
C GLU A 92 -4.18 19.94 -8.56
N ASN A 93 -2.96 19.39 -8.64
CA ASN A 93 -2.47 18.38 -7.70
C ASN A 93 -2.24 18.97 -6.30
N ILE A 94 -1.61 20.15 -6.24
CA ILE A 94 -1.13 20.75 -4.98
C ILE A 94 -2.25 21.43 -4.20
N ASN A 95 -3.29 21.97 -4.87
CA ASN A 95 -4.41 22.64 -4.18
C ASN A 95 -5.17 21.76 -3.19
N SER A 96 -5.08 20.43 -3.34
CA SER A 96 -5.71 19.48 -2.43
C SER A 96 -4.87 19.16 -1.19
N ILE A 97 -3.61 19.60 -1.16
CA ILE A 97 -2.61 19.24 -0.16
C ILE A 97 -2.51 20.37 0.88
N PRO A 98 -2.72 20.08 2.18
CA PRO A 98 -2.55 21.05 3.24
C PRO A 98 -1.07 21.44 3.40
N LEU A 99 -0.84 22.65 3.91
CA LEU A 99 0.49 23.06 4.36
C LEU A 99 0.97 22.14 5.49
N ILE A 100 2.26 21.79 5.50
CA ILE A 100 2.87 21.01 6.58
C ILE A 100 2.56 21.58 7.97
N GLY A 101 2.11 20.69 8.86
CA GLY A 101 1.64 21.01 10.22
C GLY A 101 0.15 21.42 10.31
N HIS A 102 -0.57 21.53 9.19
CA HIS A 102 -2.02 21.81 9.14
C HIS A 102 -2.85 20.60 8.70
N THR A 103 -2.26 19.42 8.78
CA THR A 103 -2.75 18.14 8.27
C THR A 103 -3.80 17.45 9.16
N ASN A 104 -4.30 18.12 10.20
CA ASN A 104 -5.26 17.53 11.15
C ASN A 104 -6.58 17.09 10.49
N THR A 105 -6.98 17.72 9.38
CA THR A 105 -8.25 17.47 8.70
C THR A 105 -8.13 16.72 7.38
N LYS A 106 -6.92 16.26 7.00
CA LYS A 106 -6.59 15.65 5.68
C LYS A 106 -6.99 16.49 4.45
N ARG A 107 -7.43 17.73 4.65
CA ARG A 107 -7.94 18.61 3.59
C ARG A 107 -7.13 19.89 3.57
N ALA A 108 -6.95 20.46 2.38
CA ALA A 108 -6.37 21.78 2.26
C ALA A 108 -7.27 22.81 2.95
N GLU A 109 -6.67 23.59 3.84
CA GLU A 109 -7.31 24.67 4.57
C GLU A 109 -6.67 26.01 4.19
N LYS A 110 -7.44 27.10 4.35
CA LYS A 110 -6.90 28.44 4.19
C LYS A 110 -5.92 28.72 5.33
N PHE A 111 -4.75 29.23 4.99
CA PHE A 111 -3.75 29.68 5.97
C PHE A 111 -3.38 31.14 5.72
N PHE A 112 -2.91 31.82 6.77
CA PHE A 112 -2.41 33.19 6.67
C PHE A 112 -0.94 33.19 6.26
N LEU A 113 -0.51 34.16 5.45
CA LEU A 113 0.89 34.26 4.99
C LEU A 113 1.91 34.30 6.15
N GLY A 114 1.54 34.88 7.29
CA GLY A 114 2.39 34.92 8.48
C GLY A 114 2.76 33.54 9.03
N GLU A 115 1.97 32.51 8.73
CA GLU A 115 2.29 31.13 9.14
C GLU A 115 3.49 30.55 8.39
N LEU A 116 3.91 31.14 7.27
CA LEU A 116 5.11 30.73 6.54
C LEU A 116 6.41 31.16 7.24
N ILE A 117 6.36 32.03 8.26
CA ILE A 117 7.55 32.46 9.01
C ILE A 117 8.26 31.26 9.66
N LYS A 118 7.51 30.23 10.08
CA LYS A 118 8.08 28.99 10.63
C LYS A 118 8.94 28.20 9.62
N PHE A 119 8.83 28.52 8.35
CA PHE A 119 9.55 27.89 7.24
C PHE A 119 10.46 28.87 6.48
N LYS A 120 10.77 30.04 7.06
CA LYS A 120 11.51 31.13 6.37
C LYS A 120 12.87 30.70 5.79
N ASP A 121 13.51 29.70 6.40
CA ASP A 121 14.82 29.19 6.01
C ASP A 121 14.73 28.02 5.01
N LYS A 122 13.51 27.62 4.61
CA LYS A 122 13.26 26.56 3.63
C LYS A 122 12.97 27.14 2.24
N SER A 123 13.40 26.42 1.21
CA SER A 123 12.96 26.71 -0.15
C SER A 123 11.48 26.35 -0.32
N ILE A 124 10.79 27.04 -1.22
CA ILE A 124 9.40 26.74 -1.57
C ILE A 124 9.28 25.28 -2.05
N THR A 125 10.23 24.80 -2.84
CA THR A 125 10.27 23.41 -3.32
C THR A 125 10.33 22.41 -2.17
N SER A 126 11.21 22.63 -1.19
CA SER A 126 11.31 21.78 0.00
C SER A 126 10.00 21.79 0.79
N LEU A 127 9.40 22.97 0.96
CA LEU A 127 8.15 23.11 1.69
C LEU A 127 6.99 22.36 1.03
N ILE A 128 6.91 22.40 -0.31
CA ILE A 128 5.92 21.65 -1.08
C ILE A 128 6.15 20.14 -0.92
N SER A 129 7.39 19.68 -1.14
CA SER A 129 7.75 18.26 -1.05
C SER A 129 7.42 17.68 0.33
N GLU A 130 7.78 18.39 1.41
CA GLU A 130 7.47 17.97 2.79
C GLU A 130 5.96 17.98 3.08
N SER A 131 5.21 18.93 2.50
CA SER A 131 3.74 18.96 2.64
C SER A 131 3.09 17.77 1.93
N ILE A 132 3.59 17.40 0.74
CA ILE A 132 3.17 16.20 0.01
C ILE A 132 3.49 14.96 0.83
N GLU A 133 4.72 14.85 1.36
CA GLU A 133 5.14 13.71 2.18
C GLU A 133 4.23 13.53 3.40
N GLU A 134 3.98 14.60 4.17
CA GLU A 134 3.12 14.53 5.35
C GLU A 134 1.68 14.16 4.99
N PHE A 135 1.15 14.72 3.90
CA PHE A 135 -0.18 14.41 3.40
C PHE A 135 -0.30 12.93 3.00
N VAL A 136 0.61 12.43 2.16
CA VAL A 136 0.58 11.06 1.66
C VAL A 136 0.83 10.04 2.77
N ASN A 137 1.66 10.35 3.77
CA ASN A 137 1.88 9.48 4.93
C ASN A 137 0.61 9.28 5.79
N ARG A 138 -0.38 10.15 5.67
CA ARG A 138 -1.68 10.03 6.34
C ARG A 138 -2.75 9.37 5.46
N GLU A 139 -2.44 9.08 4.20
CA GLU A 139 -3.34 8.36 3.30
C GLU A 139 -3.43 6.89 3.71
N THR A 140 -4.68 6.41 3.76
CA THR A 140 -5.07 5.07 4.17
C THR A 140 -5.99 4.50 3.11
N PHE A 141 -5.83 3.24 2.76
CA PHE A 141 -6.61 2.59 1.70
C PHE A 141 -7.61 1.63 2.34
N ASN A 142 -8.80 2.14 2.63
CA ASN A 142 -9.82 1.39 3.36
C ASN A 142 -10.61 0.43 2.48
N ASN A 143 -10.52 0.59 1.16
CA ASN A 143 -11.14 -0.29 0.16
C ASN A 143 -10.46 -0.08 -1.20
N SER A 144 -10.79 -0.94 -2.17
CA SER A 144 -10.23 -0.85 -3.52
C SER A 144 -10.67 0.38 -4.32
N ASN A 145 -11.79 1.04 -3.96
CA ASN A 145 -12.20 2.29 -4.60
C ASN A 145 -11.27 3.45 -4.25
N ASP A 146 -10.70 3.46 -3.05
CA ASP A 146 -9.70 4.46 -2.66
C ASP A 146 -8.44 4.33 -3.54
N ILE A 147 -8.01 3.10 -3.81
CA ILE A 147 -6.93 2.79 -4.75
C ILE A 147 -7.31 3.27 -6.16
N ALA A 148 -8.50 2.90 -6.65
CA ALA A 148 -8.95 3.28 -7.99
C ALA A 148 -9.02 4.80 -8.18
N ARG A 149 -9.48 5.55 -7.18
CA ARG A 149 -9.49 7.03 -7.18
C ARG A 149 -8.09 7.61 -7.29
N TRP A 150 -7.12 7.02 -6.58
CA TRP A 150 -5.73 7.45 -6.67
C TRP A 150 -5.11 7.12 -8.03
N LEU A 151 -5.43 5.96 -8.61
CA LEU A 151 -5.00 5.64 -9.98
C LEU A 151 -5.56 6.65 -11.00
N ASP A 152 -6.83 7.05 -10.87
CA ASP A 152 -7.43 8.08 -11.72
C ASP A 152 -6.73 9.44 -11.54
N LYS A 153 -6.48 9.86 -10.30
CA LYS A 153 -5.74 11.10 -9.99
C LYS A 153 -4.33 11.09 -10.55
N CYS A 154 -3.64 9.95 -10.48
CA CYS A 154 -2.30 9.77 -11.04
C CYS A 154 -2.31 9.56 -12.57
N LYS A 155 -3.49 9.59 -13.22
CA LYS A 155 -3.66 9.37 -14.66
C LYS A 155 -3.12 8.01 -15.12
N VAL A 156 -3.23 7.00 -14.26
CA VAL A 156 -2.82 5.63 -14.52
C VAL A 156 -3.95 4.88 -15.22
N ASP A 157 -3.64 4.18 -16.30
CA ASP A 157 -4.60 3.31 -16.98
C ASP A 157 -4.94 2.08 -16.12
N LYS A 158 -6.10 2.14 -15.46
CA LYS A 158 -6.56 1.08 -14.57
C LYS A 158 -7.15 -0.14 -15.28
N THR A 159 -7.29 -0.14 -16.61
CA THR A 159 -7.89 -1.27 -17.36
C THR A 159 -7.16 -2.58 -17.11
N LYS A 160 -5.85 -2.53 -16.89
CA LYS A 160 -5.00 -3.71 -16.62
C LYS A 160 -5.17 -4.30 -15.23
N VAL A 161 -5.66 -3.50 -14.28
CA VAL A 161 -5.76 -3.90 -12.85
C VAL A 161 -7.19 -3.98 -12.34
N ILE A 162 -8.18 -3.61 -13.14
CA ILE A 162 -9.59 -3.56 -12.71
C ILE A 162 -10.09 -4.92 -12.20
N ASN A 163 -9.62 -6.01 -12.81
CA ASN A 163 -9.98 -7.38 -12.41
C ASN A 163 -9.29 -7.83 -11.11
N LEU A 164 -8.25 -7.13 -10.67
CA LEU A 164 -7.52 -7.40 -9.42
C LEU A 164 -8.14 -6.67 -8.22
N LEU A 165 -8.84 -5.54 -8.47
CA LEU A 165 -9.42 -4.71 -7.42
C LEU A 165 -10.38 -5.45 -6.47
N PRO A 166 -11.25 -6.38 -6.92
CA PRO A 166 -12.09 -7.15 -6.01
C PRO A 166 -11.27 -7.98 -5.02
N GLN A 167 -10.23 -8.68 -5.48
CA GLN A 167 -9.37 -9.49 -4.61
C GLN A 167 -8.53 -8.62 -3.67
N ILE A 168 -8.09 -7.45 -4.12
CA ILE A 168 -7.45 -6.46 -3.25
C ILE A 168 -8.42 -5.99 -2.17
N ASN A 169 -9.69 -5.80 -2.52
CA ASN A 169 -10.72 -5.44 -1.55
C ASN A 169 -10.89 -6.52 -0.48
N ASP A 170 -10.87 -7.79 -0.87
CA ASP A 170 -10.93 -8.91 0.07
C ASP A 170 -9.75 -8.91 1.06
N ILE A 171 -8.53 -8.62 0.58
CA ILE A 171 -7.34 -8.47 1.44
C ILE A 171 -7.56 -7.35 2.47
N ILE A 172 -8.03 -6.18 2.02
CA ILE A 172 -8.26 -5.02 2.89
C ILE A 172 -9.35 -5.32 3.92
N SER A 173 -10.49 -5.86 3.47
CA SER A 173 -11.59 -6.27 4.33
C SER A 173 -11.17 -7.30 5.36
N ARG A 174 -10.35 -8.28 4.94
CA ARG A 174 -9.83 -9.31 5.85
C ARG A 174 -8.89 -8.72 6.89
N ARG A 175 -7.98 -7.84 6.49
CA ARG A 175 -7.10 -7.10 7.42
C ARG A 175 -7.93 -6.34 8.46
N HIS A 176 -9.03 -5.69 8.06
CA HIS A 176 -9.90 -4.99 9.02
C HIS A 176 -10.52 -5.97 10.02
N ASN A 177 -10.96 -7.15 9.57
CA ASN A 177 -11.48 -8.16 10.48
C ASN A 177 -10.43 -8.66 11.48
N VAL A 178 -9.22 -8.97 11.00
CA VAL A 178 -8.10 -9.41 11.85
C VAL A 178 -7.76 -8.34 12.89
N VAL A 179 -7.60 -7.09 12.47
CA VAL A 179 -7.13 -6.01 13.34
C VAL A 179 -8.22 -5.51 14.29
N HIS A 180 -9.46 -5.36 13.83
CA HIS A 180 -10.51 -4.76 14.63
C HIS A 180 -11.35 -5.78 15.38
N ASN A 181 -11.52 -6.99 14.86
CA ASN A 181 -12.37 -8.02 15.46
C ASN A 181 -11.58 -9.25 15.93
N SER A 182 -10.24 -9.17 15.97
CA SER A 182 -9.38 -10.33 16.28
C SER A 182 -9.72 -11.56 15.42
N ASP A 183 -10.16 -11.30 14.20
CA ASP A 183 -10.57 -12.28 13.21
C ASP A 183 -11.81 -13.13 13.53
N PHE A 184 -12.56 -12.75 14.56
CA PHE A 184 -13.84 -13.36 14.91
C PHE A 184 -14.96 -12.89 13.97
N SER A 185 -15.93 -13.78 13.72
CA SER A 185 -17.14 -13.48 12.92
C SER A 185 -18.20 -12.67 13.68
N VAL A 186 -17.94 -12.33 14.96
CA VAL A 186 -18.94 -11.74 15.86
C VAL A 186 -19.21 -10.29 15.50
N ASN A 187 -20.50 -9.97 15.39
CA ASN A 187 -20.95 -8.59 15.29
C ASN A 187 -20.89 -7.92 16.67
N ARG A 188 -19.89 -7.04 16.88
CA ARG A 188 -19.69 -6.28 18.12
C ARG A 188 -20.92 -5.45 18.54
N SER A 189 -21.83 -5.13 17.62
CA SER A 189 -23.10 -4.44 17.95
C SER A 189 -24.05 -5.27 18.81
N ILE A 190 -23.86 -6.60 18.87
CA ILE A 190 -24.64 -7.51 19.70
C ILE A 190 -24.15 -7.47 21.15
N LEU A 191 -22.85 -7.27 21.36
CA LEU A 191 -22.23 -7.17 22.69
C LEU A 191 -22.63 -5.88 23.44
N SER A 192 -23.07 -4.84 22.73
CA SER A 192 -23.50 -3.56 23.31
C SER A 192 -24.98 -3.49 23.68
N GLN A 193 -25.77 -4.55 23.47
CA GLN A 193 -27.17 -4.59 23.89
C GLN A 193 -27.29 -5.27 25.27
N GLU A 194 -27.49 -4.45 26.31
CA GLU A 194 -27.43 -4.80 27.74
C GLU A 194 -28.38 -5.92 28.25
N ASN A 195 -29.18 -6.59 27.41
CA ASN A 195 -30.28 -7.43 27.90
C ASN A 195 -30.33 -8.90 27.45
N LYS A 196 -29.31 -9.45 26.77
CA LYS A 196 -29.23 -10.91 26.53
C LYS A 196 -27.79 -11.42 26.42
N VAL A 197 -26.96 -11.22 27.44
CA VAL A 197 -25.80 -12.12 27.61
C VAL A 197 -26.29 -13.34 28.38
N LYS A 198 -27.03 -14.21 27.68
CA LYS A 198 -26.97 -15.62 28.05
C LYS A 198 -25.55 -16.06 27.68
N HIS A 199 -24.83 -16.62 28.63
CA HIS A 199 -23.57 -17.33 28.41
C HIS A 199 -23.80 -18.63 27.60
N ASP A 200 -24.60 -18.58 26.54
CA ASP A 200 -24.60 -19.60 25.50
C ASP A 200 -23.55 -19.15 24.48
N VAL A 201 -22.28 -19.18 24.93
CA VAL A 201 -21.08 -18.93 24.10
C VAL A 201 -20.85 -20.16 23.22
N GLU A 202 -21.81 -20.43 22.34
CA GLU A 202 -21.62 -21.34 21.22
C GLU A 202 -21.58 -20.48 19.96
N ASN A 203 -20.40 -20.44 19.34
CA ASN A 203 -20.10 -19.97 17.98
C ASN A 203 -19.49 -18.56 17.80
N ASP A 204 -18.55 -18.18 18.66
CA ASP A 204 -17.50 -17.22 18.25
C ASP A 204 -16.54 -17.93 17.29
N VAL A 205 -16.98 -18.17 16.06
CA VAL A 205 -16.18 -18.88 15.06
C VAL A 205 -15.14 -17.90 14.52
N VAL A 206 -13.88 -18.15 14.87
CA VAL A 206 -12.73 -17.56 14.16
C VAL A 206 -12.86 -17.96 12.71
N THR A 207 -12.84 -17.00 11.81
CA THR A 207 -12.94 -17.34 10.38
C THR A 207 -11.63 -18.02 9.98
N SER A 208 -11.69 -19.24 9.46
CA SER A 208 -10.49 -19.97 9.02
C SER A 208 -9.80 -19.22 7.87
N ILE A 209 -8.47 -19.16 7.91
CA ILE A 209 -7.66 -18.61 6.82
C ILE A 209 -6.96 -19.78 6.13
N ASP A 210 -7.25 -19.96 4.85
CA ASP A 210 -6.57 -20.98 4.06
C ASP A 210 -5.25 -20.45 3.49
N LEU A 211 -4.23 -21.31 3.55
CA LEU A 211 -2.89 -21.02 3.02
C LEU A 211 -2.93 -20.65 1.53
N LYS A 212 -3.71 -21.37 0.71
CA LYS A 212 -3.77 -21.09 -0.74
C LYS A 212 -4.38 -19.73 -1.02
N THR A 213 -5.28 -19.27 -0.15
CA THR A 213 -5.87 -17.93 -0.26
C THR A 213 -4.80 -16.84 -0.10
N ILE A 214 -3.90 -16.98 0.88
CA ILE A 214 -2.82 -15.99 1.07
C ILE A 214 -1.80 -16.08 -0.07
N GLU A 215 -1.43 -17.27 -0.54
CA GLU A 215 -0.55 -17.44 -1.71
C GLU A 215 -1.14 -16.78 -2.98
N ALA A 216 -2.46 -16.89 -3.17
CA ALA A 216 -3.18 -16.19 -4.23
C ALA A 216 -3.15 -14.66 -4.03
N TRP A 217 -3.38 -14.17 -2.81
CA TRP A 217 -3.34 -12.74 -2.49
C TRP A 217 -1.95 -12.11 -2.68
N ILE A 218 -0.87 -12.82 -2.34
CA ILE A 218 0.50 -12.39 -2.67
C ILE A 218 0.64 -12.22 -4.18
N SER A 219 0.15 -13.17 -4.96
CA SER A 219 0.20 -13.13 -6.42
C SER A 219 -0.59 -11.94 -6.98
N VAL A 220 -1.77 -11.67 -6.43
CA VAL A 220 -2.61 -10.51 -6.81
C VAL A 220 -1.92 -9.19 -6.53
N VAL A 221 -1.38 -8.99 -5.32
CA VAL A 221 -0.68 -7.74 -4.95
C VAL A 221 0.57 -7.54 -5.79
N SER A 222 1.31 -8.62 -6.04
CA SER A 222 2.49 -8.61 -6.91
C SER A 222 2.10 -8.21 -8.33
N GLN A 223 1.09 -8.85 -8.92
CA GLN A 223 0.61 -8.52 -10.25
C GLN A 223 0.08 -7.08 -10.32
N PHE A 224 -0.60 -6.61 -9.29
CA PHE A 224 -1.09 -5.24 -9.21
C PHE A 224 0.05 -4.23 -9.27
N PHE A 225 1.09 -4.38 -8.44
CA PHE A 225 2.28 -3.52 -8.47
C PHE A 225 2.93 -3.51 -9.85
N MET A 226 3.06 -4.69 -10.45
CA MET A 226 3.69 -4.88 -11.74
C MET A 226 3.01 -4.15 -12.88
N GLU A 227 1.69 -4.09 -12.85
CA GLU A 227 0.91 -3.39 -13.87
C GLU A 227 0.93 -1.87 -13.67
N ILE A 228 0.97 -1.37 -12.42
CA ILE A 228 0.90 0.07 -12.15
C ILE A 228 2.27 0.77 -12.14
N ILE A 229 3.33 0.13 -11.63
CA ILE A 229 4.66 0.74 -11.46
C ILE A 229 5.17 1.39 -12.75
N PRO A 230 5.06 0.76 -13.95
CA PRO A 230 5.54 1.35 -15.18
C PRO A 230 4.96 2.73 -15.50
N SER A 231 3.75 3.04 -15.00
CA SER A 231 3.11 4.35 -15.17
C SER A 231 3.72 5.45 -14.29
N PHE A 232 4.50 5.09 -13.26
CA PHE A 232 5.18 6.02 -12.35
C PHE A 232 6.65 6.23 -12.68
N ILE A 233 7.22 5.46 -13.61
CA ILE A 233 8.62 5.60 -14.01
C ILE A 233 8.76 6.80 -14.96
N PRO A 234 9.74 7.70 -14.74
CA PRO A 234 10.03 8.78 -15.68
C PRO A 234 10.28 8.27 -17.10
N LYS A 235 9.92 9.07 -18.12
CA LYS A 235 10.17 8.70 -19.53
C LYS A 235 11.67 8.47 -19.77
N GLY A 236 12.02 7.29 -20.30
CA GLY A 236 13.41 6.90 -20.54
C GLY A 236 14.12 6.33 -19.30
N GLY A 237 13.41 6.22 -18.16
CA GLY A 237 13.90 5.49 -17.00
C GLY A 237 13.87 3.99 -17.26
N GLU A 238 15.01 3.34 -17.06
CA GLU A 238 15.11 1.89 -17.01
C GLU A 238 15.11 1.45 -15.55
N ILE A 239 14.36 0.38 -15.27
CA ILE A 239 14.42 -0.31 -13.99
C ILE A 239 15.17 -1.62 -14.20
N THR A 240 16.23 -1.82 -13.42
CA THR A 240 16.87 -3.12 -13.27
C THR A 240 16.55 -3.68 -11.89
N MET A 241 16.35 -5.00 -11.82
CA MET A 241 16.12 -5.69 -10.56
C MET A 241 17.21 -6.74 -10.35
N LYS A 242 17.70 -6.84 -9.12
CA LYS A 242 18.72 -7.80 -8.71
C LYS A 242 18.30 -8.46 -7.40
N ASN A 243 18.52 -9.76 -7.31
CA ASN A 243 18.50 -10.47 -6.04
C ASN A 243 19.81 -10.15 -5.31
N ILE A 244 19.71 -9.80 -4.03
CA ILE A 244 20.84 -9.64 -3.12
C ILE A 244 20.77 -10.73 -2.06
#